data_AF-A0A430F6G2-F1
#
_entry.id   AF-A0A430F6G2-F1
#
_cell.length_a   1.000
_cell.length_b   1.000
_cell.length_c   1.000
_cell.angle_alpha   90.00
_cell.angle_beta   90.00
_cell.angle_gamma   90.00
#
_symmetry.space_group_name_H-M   'P 1'
#
loop_
_entity.id
_entity.type
_entity.pdbx_description
1 polymer ?
#
loop_
_entity_poly.entity_id
_entity_poly.type
_entity_poly.pdbx_seq_one_letter_code
_entity_poly.pdbx_strand_id
1 'polypeptide(L)'
;MISSSIVAIRQPGVPDSNQYLLYYDVDWDCWFFPNRRSTPDIQDDERDLRNYLSVEFKVSTQDCELAMRGTEESTKYSTEHDEERHYRYRIYSGDVQTLPEHWSLDGEFEIGGHRCMWMTIAEMLADERIHAVNYDVVTAVRDSL
;
A
#
# COMPACT_ATOMS: atom_id res chain seq x y z
N MET A 1 -1.98 6.43 -19.49
CA MET A 1 -2.65 6.00 -18.25
C MET A 1 -1.77 4.99 -17.56
N ILE A 2 -1.39 5.29 -16.32
CA ILE A 2 -0.56 4.43 -15.47
C ILE A 2 -1.49 3.69 -14.52
N SER A 3 -1.47 2.36 -14.52
CA SER A 3 -2.26 1.56 -13.57
C SER A 3 -1.37 1.11 -12.42
N SER A 4 -1.78 1.38 -11.19
CA SER A 4 -1.09 0.94 -9.98
C SER A 4 -2.06 0.23 -9.05
N SER A 5 -1.63 -0.90 -8.52
CA SER A 5 -2.36 -1.66 -7.53
C SER A 5 -1.82 -1.32 -6.14
N ILE A 6 -2.72 -0.87 -5.26
CA ILE A 6 -2.43 -0.42 -3.90
C ILE A 6 -2.94 -1.50 -2.94
N VAL A 7 -2.13 -1.91 -1.97
CA VAL A 7 -2.51 -2.94 -0.99
C VAL A 7 -2.52 -2.35 0.42
N ALA A 8 -3.71 -2.24 1.00
CA ALA A 8 -3.89 -1.88 2.39
C ALA A 8 -3.85 -3.14 3.26
N ILE A 9 -2.66 -3.52 3.71
CA ILE A 9 -2.49 -4.66 4.62
C ILE A 9 -2.77 -4.19 6.04
N ARG A 10 -3.81 -4.76 6.67
CA ARG A 10 -4.15 -4.46 8.07
C ARG A 10 -3.11 -5.09 9.01
N GLN A 11 -2.82 -4.41 10.12
CA GLN A 11 -1.92 -4.92 11.15
C GLN A 11 -2.39 -6.29 11.68
N PRO A 12 -1.57 -7.36 11.57
CA PRO A 12 -1.97 -8.71 11.98
C PRO A 12 -2.02 -8.86 13.49
N GLY A 13 -2.89 -9.75 13.98
CA GLY A 13 -2.93 -10.13 15.41
C GLY A 13 -3.52 -9.09 16.36
N VAL A 14 -3.99 -7.94 15.84
CA VAL A 14 -4.67 -6.90 16.62
C VAL A 14 -6.14 -6.84 16.19
N PRO A 15 -7.08 -7.28 17.05
CA PRO A 15 -8.51 -7.21 16.75
C PRO A 15 -8.95 -5.78 16.40
N ASP A 16 -9.77 -5.64 15.36
CA ASP A 16 -10.32 -4.37 14.89
C ASP A 16 -9.26 -3.30 14.57
N SER A 17 -8.02 -3.71 14.26
CA SER A 17 -6.97 -2.76 13.89
C SER A 17 -7.39 -1.93 12.68
N ASN A 18 -7.24 -0.61 12.82
CA ASN A 18 -7.38 0.37 11.76
C ASN A 18 -6.01 0.91 11.30
N GLN A 19 -4.93 0.20 11.66
CA GLN A 19 -3.58 0.50 11.21
C GLN A 19 -3.21 -0.38 10.01
N TYR A 20 -2.46 0.23 9.10
CA TYR A 20 -2.04 -0.40 7.86
C TYR A 20 -0.53 -0.31 7.67
N LEU A 21 0.03 -1.31 7.00
CA LEU A 21 1.44 -1.35 6.66
C LEU A 21 1.74 -0.24 5.64
N LEU A 22 2.75 0.57 5.93
CA LEU A 22 3.38 1.46 4.98
C LEU A 22 4.88 1.17 4.88
N TYR A 23 5.48 1.48 3.73
CA TYR A 23 6.92 1.51 3.53
C TYR A 23 7.38 2.93 3.19
N TYR A 24 8.59 3.27 3.62
CA TYR A 24 9.20 4.56 3.33
C TYR A 24 9.95 4.53 2.00
N ASP A 25 9.58 5.45 1.11
CA ASP A 25 10.28 5.70 -0.14
C ASP A 25 11.24 6.89 0.05
N VAL A 26 12.53 6.66 -0.22
CA VAL A 26 13.59 7.65 0.01
C VAL A 26 13.58 8.77 -1.03
N ASP A 27 13.24 8.45 -2.29
CA ASP A 27 13.23 9.44 -3.37
C ASP A 27 12.08 10.44 -3.18
N TRP A 28 10.96 9.92 -2.67
CA TRP A 28 9.78 10.72 -2.34
C TRP A 28 9.76 11.20 -0.90
N ASP A 29 10.72 10.84 -0.04
CA ASP A 29 10.71 11.17 1.39
C ASP A 29 9.31 10.98 1.99
N CYS A 30 8.67 9.82 1.75
CA CYS A 30 7.24 9.64 2.05
C CYS A 30 6.90 8.18 2.35
N TRP A 31 5.90 7.97 3.21
CA TRP A 31 5.33 6.66 3.48
C TRP A 31 4.22 6.32 2.48
N PHE A 32 4.29 5.13 1.90
CA PHE A 32 3.33 4.61 0.93
C PHE A 32 2.77 3.27 1.37
N PHE A 33 1.52 2.98 1.00
CA PHE A 33 1.03 1.62 0.99
C PHE A 33 1.89 0.77 0.05
N PRO A 34 2.13 -0.52 0.35
CA PRO A 34 2.67 -1.45 -0.63
C PRO A 34 1.92 -1.32 -1.95
N ASN A 35 2.66 -1.05 -3.02
CA ASN A 35 2.07 -0.80 -4.32
C ASN A 35 2.94 -1.33 -5.44
N ARG A 36 2.29 -1.67 -6.54
CA ARG A 36 2.95 -2.23 -7.72
C ARG A 36 2.15 -1.89 -8.97
N ARG A 37 2.85 -1.73 -10.10
CA ARG A 37 2.18 -1.55 -11.39
C ARG A 37 1.20 -2.70 -11.64
N SER A 38 -0.05 -2.36 -11.96
CA SER A 38 -1.08 -3.37 -12.19
C SER A 38 -0.80 -4.21 -13.44
N THR A 39 -1.17 -5.48 -13.38
CA THR A 39 -1.25 -6.33 -14.58
C THR A 39 -2.52 -6.02 -15.40
N PRO A 40 -2.63 -6.48 -16.66
CA PRO A 40 -3.84 -6.28 -17.45
C PRO A 40 -5.10 -6.91 -16.81
N ASP A 41 -4.99 -8.12 -16.27
CA ASP A 41 -6.11 -8.92 -15.71
C ASP A 41 -6.10 -8.96 -14.18
N ILE A 42 -7.27 -8.92 -13.54
CA ILE A 42 -7.38 -8.87 -12.06
C ILE A 42 -6.86 -10.14 -11.38
N GLN A 43 -7.11 -11.33 -11.94
CA GLN A 43 -6.65 -12.58 -11.34
C GLN A 43 -5.12 -12.69 -11.39
N ASP A 44 -4.53 -12.27 -12.50
CA ASP A 44 -3.08 -12.17 -12.63
C ASP A 44 -2.50 -11.10 -11.70
N ASP A 45 -3.24 -10.01 -11.45
CA ASP A 45 -2.87 -8.92 -10.55
C ASP A 45 -2.76 -9.39 -9.10
N GLU A 46 -3.79 -10.10 -8.59
CA GLU A 46 -3.72 -10.66 -7.24
C GLU A 46 -2.57 -11.65 -7.06
N ARG A 47 -2.29 -12.46 -8.08
CA ARG A 47 -1.16 -13.40 -8.05
C ARG A 47 0.17 -12.64 -8.01
N ASP A 48 0.34 -11.63 -8.85
CA ASP A 48 1.54 -10.79 -8.86
C ASP A 48 1.72 -10.04 -7.53
N LEU A 49 0.64 -9.50 -6.96
CA LEU A 49 0.66 -8.85 -5.65
C LEU A 49 1.05 -9.81 -4.53
N ARG A 50 0.48 -11.02 -4.46
CA ARG A 50 0.90 -12.03 -3.45
C ARG A 50 2.39 -12.36 -3.57
N ASN A 51 2.90 -12.52 -4.79
CA ASN A 51 4.32 -12.77 -5.03
C ASN A 51 5.19 -11.57 -4.61
N TYR A 52 4.77 -10.36 -4.96
CA TYR A 52 5.43 -9.11 -4.55
C TYR A 52 5.51 -8.98 -3.03
N LEU A 53 4.38 -9.16 -2.33
CA LEU A 53 4.34 -9.12 -0.86
C LEU A 53 5.22 -10.19 -0.22
N SER A 54 5.33 -11.35 -0.85
CA SER A 54 6.21 -12.42 -0.36
C SER A 54 7.68 -12.10 -0.53
N VAL A 55 8.07 -11.58 -1.69
CA VAL A 55 9.47 -11.25 -1.98
C VAL A 55 9.93 -10.03 -1.19
N GLU A 56 9.16 -8.95 -1.21
CA GLU A 56 9.55 -7.65 -0.67
C GLU A 56 9.22 -7.51 0.82
N PHE A 57 8.06 -8.00 1.26
CA PHE A 57 7.56 -7.83 2.62
C PHE A 57 7.56 -9.12 3.46
N LYS A 58 8.11 -10.21 2.92
CA LYS A 58 8.23 -11.52 3.59
C LYS A 58 6.90 -12.07 4.11
N VAL A 59 5.80 -11.69 3.47
CA VAL A 59 4.48 -12.25 3.75
C VAL A 59 4.37 -13.62 3.09
N SER A 60 3.99 -14.65 3.84
CA SER A 60 3.73 -15.97 3.28
C SER A 60 2.58 -15.90 2.27
N THR A 61 2.75 -16.49 1.09
CA THR A 61 1.71 -16.50 0.04
C THR A 61 0.48 -17.31 0.43
N GLN A 62 0.59 -18.16 1.44
CA GLN A 62 -0.51 -18.97 1.99
C GLN A 62 -1.25 -18.25 3.11
N ASP A 63 -0.60 -17.26 3.75
CA ASP A 63 -1.13 -16.57 4.92
C ASP A 63 -1.66 -15.17 4.60
N CYS A 64 -1.76 -14.79 3.32
CA CYS A 64 -2.26 -13.50 2.89
C CYS A 64 -3.45 -13.62 1.96
N GLU A 65 -4.60 -13.19 2.46
CA GLU A 65 -5.81 -13.03 1.68
C GLU A 65 -5.86 -11.61 1.12
N LEU A 66 -6.01 -11.51 -0.21
CA LEU A 66 -6.22 -10.25 -0.90
C LEU A 66 -7.66 -10.22 -1.42
N ALA A 67 -8.30 -9.07 -1.31
CA ALA A 67 -9.60 -8.82 -1.90
C ALA A 67 -9.60 -7.45 -2.58
N MET A 68 -10.01 -7.40 -3.85
CA MET A 68 -10.22 -6.15 -4.57
C MET A 68 -11.43 -5.42 -3.98
N ARG A 69 -11.25 -4.13 -3.66
CA ARG A 69 -12.26 -3.28 -3.00
C ARG A 69 -12.83 -2.21 -3.92
N GLY A 70 -12.00 -1.65 -4.80
CA GLY A 70 -12.46 -0.67 -5.76
C GLY A 70 -11.37 -0.23 -6.71
N THR A 71 -11.74 0.73 -7.56
CA THR A 71 -10.82 1.44 -8.43
C THR A 71 -11.05 2.94 -8.33
N GLU A 72 -9.98 3.71 -8.37
CA GLU A 72 -10.04 5.17 -8.36
C GLU A 72 -9.19 5.74 -9.50
N GLU A 73 -9.62 6.84 -10.10
CA GLU A 73 -8.84 7.55 -11.12
C GLU A 73 -8.38 8.90 -10.59
N SER A 74 -7.12 9.23 -10.83
CA SER A 74 -6.51 10.48 -10.36
C SER A 74 -5.67 11.10 -11.47
N THR A 75 -5.70 12.43 -11.57
CA THR A 75 -4.89 13.18 -12.53
C THR A 75 -4.01 14.16 -11.76
N LYS A 76 -2.70 14.06 -11.97
CA LYS A 76 -1.70 14.86 -11.27
C LYS A 76 -0.65 15.39 -12.22
N TYR A 77 -0.20 16.62 -11.97
CA TYR A 77 1.00 17.12 -12.62
C TYR A 77 2.23 16.43 -12.02
N SER A 78 3.05 15.82 -12.87
CA SER A 78 4.31 15.21 -12.48
C SER A 78 5.44 16.20 -12.75
N THR A 79 6.01 16.77 -11.69
CA THR A 79 7.16 17.68 -11.79
C THR A 79 8.42 17.00 -12.32
N GLU A 80 8.60 15.70 -12.04
CA GLU A 80 9.71 14.90 -12.57
C GLU A 80 9.69 14.77 -14.09
N HIS A 81 8.48 14.68 -14.68
CA HIS A 81 8.30 14.44 -16.11
C HIS A 81 7.75 15.65 -16.87
N ASP A 82 7.48 16.75 -16.17
CA ASP A 82 6.91 17.99 -16.69
C ASP A 82 5.63 17.77 -17.53
N GLU A 83 4.80 16.81 -17.09
CA GLU A 83 3.58 16.41 -17.79
C GLU A 83 2.44 16.09 -16.83
N GLU A 84 1.20 16.21 -17.31
CA GLU A 84 0.03 15.68 -16.61
C GLU A 84 -0.01 14.15 -16.73
N ARG A 85 -0.16 13.48 -15.60
CA ARG A 85 -0.23 12.02 -15.50
C ARG A 85 -1.58 11.58 -14.98
N HIS A 86 -2.17 10.65 -15.72
CA HIS A 86 -3.41 9.99 -15.35
C HIS A 86 -3.13 8.62 -14.77
N TYR A 87 -3.54 8.42 -13.52
CA TYR A 87 -3.42 7.20 -12.77
C TYR A 87 -4.78 6.51 -12.64
N ARG A 88 -4.75 5.18 -12.71
CA ARG A 88 -5.85 4.31 -12.29
C ARG A 88 -5.34 3.43 -11.16
N TYR A 89 -5.90 3.59 -9.98
CA TYR A 89 -5.60 2.77 -8.83
C TYR A 89 -6.54 1.58 -8.75
N ARG A 90 -6.02 0.40 -8.48
CA ARG A 90 -6.79 -0.76 -8.00
C ARG A 90 -6.52 -0.91 -6.52
N ILE A 91 -7.56 -0.83 -5.70
CA ILE A 91 -7.43 -0.89 -4.25
C ILE A 91 -7.72 -2.30 -3.78
N TYR A 92 -6.76 -2.90 -3.07
CA TYR A 92 -6.88 -4.20 -2.43
C TYR A 92 -6.79 -4.03 -0.92
N SER A 93 -7.64 -4.75 -0.19
CA SER A 93 -7.38 -5.03 1.22
C SER A 93 -6.54 -6.30 1.35
N GLY A 94 -5.55 -6.29 2.22
CA GLY A 94 -4.80 -7.49 2.61
C GLY A 94 -5.07 -7.85 4.07
N ASP A 95 -5.42 -9.11 4.30
CA ASP A 95 -5.51 -9.71 5.63
C ASP A 95 -4.42 -10.76 5.77
N VAL A 96 -3.59 -10.65 6.80
CA VAL A 96 -2.48 -11.58 7.04
C VAL A 96 -2.78 -12.40 8.29
N GLN A 97 -2.89 -13.71 8.06
CA GLN A 97 -3.17 -14.81 9.01
C GLN A 97 -2.45 -14.68 10.35
N THR A 98 -1.13 -14.62 10.20
CA THR A 98 -0.14 -14.73 11.27
C THR A 98 0.88 -13.63 11.08
N LEU A 99 1.24 -12.94 12.16
CA LEU A 99 2.30 -11.93 12.11
C LEU A 99 3.59 -12.56 11.57
N PRO A 100 4.14 -12.07 10.44
CA PRO A 100 5.40 -12.60 9.92
C PRO A 100 6.55 -12.36 10.90
N GLU A 101 7.51 -13.29 10.96
CA GLU A 101 8.61 -13.32 11.95
C GLU A 101 9.41 -12.00 12.05
N HIS A 102 9.54 -11.28 10.93
CA HIS A 102 10.32 -10.04 10.85
C HIS A 102 9.50 -8.76 11.01
N TRP A 103 8.19 -8.86 11.26
CA TRP A 103 7.34 -7.70 11.45
C TRP A 103 7.33 -7.31 12.93
N SER A 104 7.51 -6.02 13.21
CA SER A 104 7.30 -5.44 14.53
C SER A 104 5.90 -4.83 14.61
N LEU A 105 5.23 -4.95 15.75
CA LEU A 105 4.01 -4.17 16.02
C LEU A 105 4.33 -2.80 16.63
N ASP A 106 5.55 -2.66 17.17
CA ASP A 106 6.00 -1.45 17.85
C ASP A 106 6.91 -0.62 16.93
N GLY A 107 6.55 0.64 16.71
CA GLY A 107 7.37 1.62 16.01
C GLY A 107 7.69 1.27 14.55
N GLU A 108 8.82 1.79 14.06
CA GLU A 108 9.36 1.45 12.75
C GLU A 108 10.15 0.13 12.79
N PHE A 109 10.16 -0.59 11.66
CA PHE A 109 10.87 -1.86 11.49
C PHE A 109 11.37 -2.01 10.06
N GLU A 110 12.32 -2.92 9.84
CA GLU A 110 12.91 -3.16 8.51
C GLU A 110 12.57 -4.55 7.98
N ILE A 111 12.06 -4.63 6.75
CA ILE A 111 11.77 -5.88 6.06
C ILE A 111 12.18 -5.79 4.61
N GLY A 112 12.98 -6.75 4.13
CA GLY A 112 13.34 -6.83 2.72
C GLY A 112 14.10 -5.59 2.20
N GLY A 113 14.70 -4.80 3.08
CA GLY A 113 15.36 -3.53 2.75
C GLY A 113 14.43 -2.31 2.80
N HIS A 114 13.15 -2.49 3.10
CA HIS A 114 12.18 -1.42 3.31
C HIS A 114 12.11 -1.05 4.78
N ARG A 115 12.18 0.25 5.09
CA ARG A 115 11.70 0.77 6.37
C ARG A 115 10.18 0.78 6.33
N CYS A 116 9.55 0.22 7.35
CA CYS A 116 8.12 0.01 7.44
C CYS A 116 7.58 0.56 8.76
N MET A 117 6.31 0.94 8.76
CA MET A 117 5.58 1.29 9.98
C MET A 117 4.09 1.01 9.84
N TRP A 118 3.40 1.11 10.98
CA TRP A 118 1.95 1.05 11.07
C TRP A 118 1.38 2.46 11.21
N MET A 119 0.45 2.84 10.34
CA MET A 119 -0.30 4.09 10.48
C MET A 119 -1.79 3.84 10.26
N THR A 120 -2.60 4.60 10.98
CA THR A 120 -4.02 4.77 10.68
C THR A 120 -4.19 5.72 9.50
N ILE A 121 -5.32 5.63 8.80
CA ILE A 121 -5.67 6.59 7.74
C ILE A 121 -5.73 8.02 8.29
N ALA A 122 -6.18 8.20 9.54
CA ALA A 122 -6.23 9.51 10.18
C ALA A 122 -4.84 10.13 10.36
N GLU A 123 -3.86 9.32 10.79
CA GLU A 123 -2.45 9.75 10.88
C GLU A 123 -1.89 10.08 9.50
N MET A 124 -2.18 9.26 8.48
CA MET A 124 -1.73 9.51 7.10
C MET A 124 -2.28 10.83 6.54
N LEU A 125 -3.55 11.14 6.81
CA LEU A 125 -4.17 12.40 6.36
C LEU A 125 -3.67 13.63 7.13
N ALA A 126 -3.16 13.44 8.36
CA ALA A 126 -2.57 14.50 9.17
C ALA A 126 -1.07 14.73 8.87
N ASP A 127 -0.39 13.77 8.25
CA ASP A 127 1.00 13.90 7.83
C ASP A 127 1.13 14.83 6.62
N GLU A 128 1.85 15.94 6.80
CA GLU A 128 1.99 16.98 5.77
C GLU A 128 2.62 16.46 4.48
N ARG A 129 3.54 15.50 4.58
CA ARG A 129 4.28 14.98 3.43
C ARG A 129 3.43 14.00 2.64
N ILE A 130 2.77 13.07 3.31
CA ILE A 130 1.79 12.17 2.70
C ILE A 130 0.66 12.99 2.07
N HIS A 131 0.16 14.01 2.75
CA HIS A 131 -0.87 14.90 2.21
C HIS A 131 -0.39 15.62 0.95
N ALA A 132 0.87 16.06 0.89
CA ALA A 132 1.38 16.77 -0.27
C ALA A 132 1.52 15.88 -1.53
N VAL A 133 1.88 14.59 -1.37
CA VAL A 133 2.25 13.75 -2.53
C VAL A 133 1.31 12.58 -2.79
N ASN A 134 0.65 12.06 -1.76
CA ASN A 134 -0.08 10.79 -1.79
C ASN A 134 -1.52 10.87 -1.26
N TYR A 135 -2.05 12.09 -1.07
CA TYR A 135 -3.39 12.31 -0.51
C TYR A 135 -4.50 11.55 -1.25
N ASP A 136 -4.49 11.59 -2.58
CA ASP A 136 -5.48 10.89 -3.44
C ASP A 136 -5.52 9.38 -3.17
N VAL A 137 -4.37 8.73 -3.05
CA VAL A 137 -4.28 7.29 -2.74
C VAL A 137 -4.82 7.02 -1.34
N VAL A 138 -4.46 7.84 -0.35
CA VAL A 138 -4.95 7.68 1.04
C VAL A 138 -6.46 7.84 1.10
N THR A 139 -7.02 8.83 0.40
CA THR A 139 -8.48 9.00 0.31
C THR A 139 -9.15 7.88 -0.45
N ALA A 140 -8.54 7.38 -1.54
CA ALA A 140 -9.07 6.25 -2.31
C ALA A 140 -9.16 4.99 -1.45
N VAL A 141 -8.11 4.72 -0.66
CA VAL A 141 -8.11 3.60 0.30
C VAL A 141 -9.19 3.80 1.36
N ARG A 142 -9.29 4.99 1.98
CA ARG A 142 -10.33 5.31 2.97
C ARG A 142 -11.74 5.06 2.45
N ASP A 143 -12.01 5.47 1.22
CA ASP A 143 -13.35 5.44 0.65
C ASP A 143 -13.70 4.05 0.08
N SER A 144 -12.70 3.15 -0.06
CA SER A 144 -12.88 1.78 -0.56
C SER A 144 -12.95 0.70 0.53
N LEU A 145 -12.42 0.95 1.72
CA LEU A 145 -12.35 -0.02 2.84
C LEU A 145 -13.58 0.04 3.73
#